data_AF-A0AB72XIK1-F1
#
_entry.id   AF-A0AB72XIK1-F1
#
_cell.length_a   1.000
_cell.length_b   1.000
_cell.length_c   1.000
_cell.angle_alpha   90.00
_cell.angle_beta   90.00
_cell.angle_gamma   90.00
#
_symmetry.space_group_name_H-M   'P 1'
#
loop_
_entity.id
_entity.type
_entity.pdbx_description
1 polymer ?
#
loop_
_entity_poly.entity_id
_entity_poly.type
_entity_poly.pdbx_seq_one_letter_code
_entity_poly.pdbx_strand_id
1 'polypeptide(L)'
;MTLKPCLVCGQPAANSRCDEHRVKDTRAARRRPGQAAHDPRWRAISTHARRAQPWCDDCGSSSDLTCDHILPKTIAPELVHCRENIAIRCRSCNSRRGTTGYNEDDLHRVLAALTATYRRHPTRTGRERIAAAERALLTWGDAPSKGDFSRGGKAQGALHTGGLSS
;
A
#
# COMPACT_ATOMS: atom_id res chain seq x y z
N MET A 1 26.14 34.28 -8.76
CA MET A 1 25.14 33.59 -7.93
C MET A 1 24.43 34.64 -7.10
N THR A 2 23.10 34.73 -7.17
CA THR A 2 22.34 35.73 -6.41
C THR A 2 22.00 35.18 -5.03
N LEU A 3 22.59 35.77 -3.98
CA LEU A 3 22.23 35.45 -2.60
C LEU A 3 20.85 36.03 -2.29
N LYS A 4 20.02 35.24 -1.58
CA LYS A 4 18.70 35.65 -1.11
C LYS A 4 18.73 35.72 0.41
N PRO A 5 17.94 36.61 1.05
CA PRO A 5 17.85 36.63 2.51
C PRO A 5 17.22 35.33 3.01
N CYS A 6 17.78 34.76 4.08
CA CYS A 6 17.18 33.64 4.77
C CYS A 6 15.79 34.03 5.33
N LEU A 7 14.77 33.19 5.10
CA LEU A 7 13.41 33.42 5.58
C LEU A 7 13.25 33.42 7.12
N VAL A 8 14.30 33.13 7.89
CA VAL A 8 14.26 33.08 9.36
C VAL A 8 15.11 34.19 9.98
N CYS A 9 16.39 34.30 9.62
CA CYS A 9 17.31 35.28 10.20
C CYS A 9 17.72 36.43 9.26
N GLY A 10 17.24 36.45 8.01
CA GLY A 10 17.54 37.50 7.04
C GLY A 10 18.96 37.46 6.44
N GLN A 11 19.87 36.64 6.97
CA GLN A 11 21.26 36.55 6.47
C GLN A 11 21.32 36.11 5.00
N PRO A 12 22.24 36.65 4.19
CA PRO A 12 22.43 36.23 2.80
C PRO A 12 22.77 34.74 2.70
N ALA A 13 21.98 33.99 1.92
CA ALA A 13 22.17 32.56 1.72
C ALA A 13 21.97 32.19 0.24
N ALA A 14 22.55 31.06 -0.17
CA ALA A 14 22.37 30.52 -1.52
C ALA A 14 20.95 29.99 -1.78
N ASN A 15 20.19 29.71 -0.71
CA ASN A 15 18.84 29.15 -0.73
C ASN A 15 17.89 30.02 0.10
N SER A 16 16.60 29.68 0.10
CA SER A 16 15.59 30.39 0.93
C SER A 16 15.83 30.29 2.45
N ARG A 17 16.72 29.41 2.93
CA ARG A 17 17.16 29.33 4.33
C ARG A 17 18.67 29.08 4.37
N CYS A 18 19.38 29.68 5.34
CA CYS A 18 20.80 29.40 5.60
C CYS A 18 20.98 27.97 6.15
N ASP A 19 22.22 27.48 6.21
CA ASP A 19 22.50 26.11 6.66
C ASP A 19 22.05 25.82 8.09
N GLU A 20 22.11 26.82 8.97
CA GLU A 20 21.60 26.73 10.35
C GLU A 20 20.08 26.56 10.39
N HIS A 21 19.35 27.35 9.60
CA HIS A 21 17.89 27.30 9.51
C HIS A 21 17.38 26.29 8.46
N ARG A 22 18.28 25.52 7.85
CA ARG A 22 17.90 24.52 6.86
C ARG A 22 17.22 23.37 7.57
N VAL A 23 15.98 23.09 7.17
CA VAL A 23 15.28 21.90 7.67
C VAL A 23 16.08 20.67 7.25
N LYS A 24 16.55 19.90 8.24
CA LYS A 24 17.29 18.66 8.00
C LYS A 24 16.48 17.75 7.09
N ASP A 25 17.12 17.18 6.07
CA ASP A 25 16.46 16.23 5.19
C ASP A 25 16.21 14.91 5.93
N THR A 26 15.05 14.82 6.57
CA THR A 26 14.61 13.62 7.29
C THR A 26 14.20 12.49 6.34
N ARG A 27 14.17 12.72 5.01
CA ARG A 27 13.83 11.66 4.04
C ARG A 27 14.82 10.50 4.09
N ALA A 28 16.11 10.78 4.27
CA ALA A 28 17.12 9.73 4.43
C ALA A 28 16.90 8.91 5.71
N ALA A 29 16.56 9.57 6.82
CA ALA A 29 16.22 8.89 8.07
C ALA A 29 14.92 8.05 7.97
N ARG A 30 13.98 8.44 7.12
CA ARG A 30 12.76 7.68 6.80
C ARG A 30 12.99 6.51 5.83
N ARG A 31 14.13 6.45 5.14
CA ARG A 31 14.52 5.33 4.25
C ARG A 31 15.10 4.14 5.00
N ARG A 32 15.02 4.09 6.34
CA ARG A 32 15.36 2.89 7.11
C ARG A 32 14.64 1.68 6.49
N PRO A 33 15.32 0.55 6.31
CA PRO A 33 14.66 -0.66 5.84
C PRO A 33 13.43 -0.91 6.69
N GLY A 34 12.26 -1.05 6.07
CA GLY A 34 11.04 -1.37 6.80
C GLY A 34 11.21 -2.70 7.55
N GLN A 35 10.39 -2.96 8.56
CA GLN A 35 10.44 -4.22 9.35
C GLN A 35 10.49 -5.48 8.47
N ALA A 36 9.81 -5.45 7.32
CA ALA A 36 9.82 -6.52 6.32
C ALA A 36 11.20 -6.81 5.69
N ALA A 37 12.15 -5.88 5.70
CA ALA A 37 13.51 -6.07 5.19
C ALA A 37 14.38 -6.94 6.10
N HIS A 38 13.99 -7.10 7.36
CA HIS A 38 14.69 -7.94 8.34
C HIS A 38 14.19 -9.38 8.38
N ASP A 39 13.12 -9.71 7.64
CA ASP A 39 12.57 -11.06 7.54
C ASP A 39 13.11 -11.77 6.27
N PRO A 40 14.05 -12.72 6.39
CA PRO A 40 14.63 -13.41 5.24
C PRO A 40 13.59 -14.24 4.46
N ARG A 41 12.59 -14.80 5.15
CA ARG A 41 11.54 -15.59 4.54
C ARG A 41 10.63 -14.71 3.70
N TRP A 42 10.26 -13.54 4.21
CA TRP A 42 9.54 -12.55 3.42
C TRP A 42 10.34 -12.11 2.19
N ARG A 43 11.65 -11.82 2.33
CA ARG A 43 12.50 -11.43 1.20
C ARG A 43 12.51 -12.49 0.09
N ALA A 44 12.58 -13.77 0.46
CA ALA A 44 12.54 -14.88 -0.49
C ALA A 44 11.18 -14.95 -1.21
N ILE A 45 10.07 -14.89 -0.47
CA ILE A 45 8.70 -14.89 -1.03
C ILE A 45 8.52 -13.70 -1.98
N SER A 46 8.87 -12.51 -1.52
CA SER A 46 8.76 -11.24 -2.22
C SER A 46 9.54 -11.25 -3.55
N THR A 47 10.75 -11.78 -3.52
CA THR A 47 11.60 -11.92 -4.73
C THR A 47 11.01 -12.94 -5.69
N HIS A 48 10.59 -14.09 -5.19
CA HIS A 48 9.99 -15.14 -6.02
C HIS A 48 8.68 -14.65 -6.67
N ALA A 49 7.80 -14.01 -5.90
CA ALA A 49 6.50 -13.53 -6.38
C ALA A 49 6.66 -12.49 -7.50
N ARG A 50 7.55 -11.50 -7.34
CA ARG A 50 7.84 -10.52 -8.40
C ARG A 50 8.47 -11.12 -9.66
N ARG A 51 9.23 -12.21 -9.53
CA ARG A 51 9.78 -12.94 -10.69
C ARG A 51 8.72 -13.74 -11.43
N ALA A 52 7.80 -14.37 -10.69
CA ALA A 52 6.71 -15.16 -11.27
C ALA A 52 5.64 -14.26 -11.92
N GLN A 53 5.43 -13.07 -11.36
CA GLN A 53 4.46 -12.08 -11.84
C GLN A 53 5.15 -10.71 -11.98
N PRO A 54 5.83 -10.44 -13.11
CA PRO A 54 6.53 -9.18 -13.36
C PRO A 54 5.58 -8.04 -13.79
N TRP A 55 4.38 -7.95 -13.20
CA TRP A 55 3.41 -6.87 -13.42
C TRP A 55 2.55 -6.60 -12.17
N CYS A 56 1.98 -5.40 -12.10
CA CYS A 56 1.09 -4.96 -11.02
C CYS A 56 -0.33 -5.55 -11.20
N ASP A 57 -0.90 -6.12 -10.13
CA ASP A 57 -2.29 -6.61 -10.10
C ASP A 57 -3.32 -5.51 -10.40
N ASP A 58 -3.05 -4.27 -9.97
CA ASP A 58 -4.05 -3.20 -10.03
C ASP A 58 -3.99 -2.39 -11.34
N CYS A 59 -2.79 -2.21 -11.93
CA CYS A 59 -2.61 -1.33 -13.10
C CYS A 59 -1.76 -1.91 -14.23
N GLY A 60 -1.25 -3.14 -14.08
CA GLY A 60 -0.42 -3.79 -15.11
C GLY A 60 1.00 -3.25 -15.27
N SER A 61 1.42 -2.20 -14.56
CA SER A 61 2.81 -1.70 -14.63
C SER A 61 3.82 -2.80 -14.33
N SER A 62 4.90 -2.86 -15.11
CA SER A 62 6.05 -3.76 -14.87
C SER A 62 7.22 -3.09 -14.12
N SER A 63 7.07 -1.82 -13.74
CA SER A 63 8.12 -1.02 -13.08
C SER A 63 7.81 -0.73 -11.61
N ASP A 64 8.88 -0.55 -10.82
CA ASP A 64 8.86 -0.26 -9.37
C ASP A 64 7.89 -1.18 -8.60
N LEU A 65 7.99 -2.49 -8.90
CA LEU A 65 7.16 -3.52 -8.29
C LEU A 65 7.56 -3.75 -6.84
N THR A 66 6.53 -3.82 -6.01
CA THR A 66 6.57 -4.19 -4.60
C THR A 66 5.72 -5.43 -4.39
N CYS A 67 5.85 -6.04 -3.22
CA CYS A 67 5.09 -7.20 -2.80
C CYS A 67 4.41 -6.82 -1.51
N ASP A 68 3.11 -7.06 -1.41
CA ASP A 68 2.30 -6.70 -0.26
C ASP A 68 1.37 -7.86 0.14
N HIS A 69 0.85 -7.80 1.36
CA HIS A 69 -0.17 -8.73 1.81
C HIS A 69 -1.56 -8.31 1.29
N ILE A 70 -2.35 -9.26 0.81
CA ILE A 70 -3.76 -8.99 0.48
C ILE A 70 -4.51 -8.71 1.79
N LEU A 71 -4.44 -9.65 2.74
CA LEU A 71 -4.94 -9.49 4.10
C LEU A 71 -3.83 -9.02 5.04
N PRO A 72 -4.02 -7.91 5.78
CA PRO A 72 -2.99 -7.37 6.66
C PRO A 72 -2.54 -8.36 7.74
N LYS A 73 -1.26 -8.28 8.11
CA LYS A 73 -0.65 -9.07 9.20
C LYS A 73 -1.39 -8.94 10.54
N THR A 74 -2.03 -7.80 10.80
CA THR A 74 -2.78 -7.54 12.04
C THR A 74 -4.07 -8.36 12.15
N ILE A 75 -4.62 -8.78 11.01
CA ILE A 75 -5.89 -9.52 10.94
C ILE A 75 -5.63 -11.01 10.73
N ALA A 76 -4.66 -11.36 9.87
CA ALA A 76 -4.32 -12.74 9.56
C ALA A 76 -2.80 -13.01 9.69
N PRO A 77 -2.25 -12.98 10.92
CA PRO A 77 -0.81 -13.20 11.16
C PRO A 77 -0.31 -14.57 10.68
N GLU A 78 -1.17 -15.58 10.65
CA GLU A 78 -0.90 -16.94 10.17
C GLU A 78 -0.66 -16.97 8.65
N LEU A 79 -1.14 -15.96 7.93
CA LEU A 79 -1.06 -15.86 6.47
C LEU A 79 0.11 -15.00 5.97
N VAL A 80 0.96 -14.47 6.88
CA VAL A 80 2.08 -13.57 6.52
C VAL A 80 3.04 -14.17 5.48
N HIS A 81 3.23 -15.49 5.53
CA HIS A 81 4.11 -16.21 4.61
C HIS A 81 3.37 -17.09 3.61
N CYS A 82 2.06 -16.91 3.48
CA CYS A 82 1.23 -17.68 2.58
C CYS A 82 1.24 -17.05 1.19
N ARG A 83 1.55 -17.83 0.14
CA ARG A 83 1.63 -17.31 -1.24
C ARG A 83 0.29 -16.78 -1.74
N GLU A 84 -0.80 -17.43 -1.33
CA GLU A 84 -2.18 -17.06 -1.64
C GLU A 84 -2.59 -15.70 -1.05
N ASN A 85 -1.86 -15.21 -0.05
CA ASN A 85 -2.09 -13.91 0.59
C ASN A 85 -1.13 -12.82 0.09
N ILE A 86 -0.48 -13.02 -1.06
CA ILE A 86 0.49 -12.09 -1.65
C ILE A 86 -0.10 -11.43 -2.90
N ALA A 87 0.07 -10.12 -3.00
CA ALA A 87 -0.17 -9.37 -4.23
C ALA A 87 1.09 -8.66 -4.71
N ILE A 88 1.31 -8.65 -6.02
CA ILE A 88 2.34 -7.82 -6.65
C ILE A 88 1.72 -6.51 -7.09
N ARG A 89 2.27 -5.39 -6.59
CA ARG A 89 1.77 -4.04 -6.89
C ARG A 89 2.92 -3.10 -7.12
N CYS A 90 2.79 -2.17 -8.07
CA CYS A 90 3.74 -1.07 -8.17
C CYS A 90 3.63 -0.18 -6.93
N ARG A 91 4.71 0.54 -6.60
CA ARG A 91 4.77 1.39 -5.39
C ARG A 91 3.63 2.40 -5.30
N SER A 92 3.19 2.98 -6.42
CA SER A 92 2.12 3.98 -6.44
C SER A 92 0.76 3.37 -6.10
N CYS A 93 0.42 2.20 -6.67
CA CYS A 93 -0.80 1.48 -6.31
C CYS A 93 -0.75 0.98 -4.86
N ASN A 94 0.39 0.43 -4.43
CA ASN A 94 0.56 -0.02 -3.06
C ASN A 94 0.40 1.12 -2.04
N SER A 95 1.00 2.28 -2.32
CA SER A 95 0.85 3.48 -1.48
C SER A 95 -0.58 4.02 -1.46
N ARG A 96 -1.33 3.91 -2.56
CA ARG A 96 -2.73 4.34 -2.63
C ARG A 96 -3.63 3.44 -1.80
N ARG A 97 -3.37 2.13 -1.80
CA ARG A 97 -4.12 1.14 -1.01
C ARG A 97 -3.91 1.35 0.48
N GLY A 98 -2.66 1.53 0.91
CA GLY A 98 -2.31 1.63 2.32
C GLY A 98 -2.66 0.36 3.11
N THR A 99 -2.53 0.43 4.44
CA THR A 99 -2.69 -0.74 5.33
C THR A 99 -4.15 -1.18 5.52
N THR A 100 -5.11 -0.31 5.23
CA THR A 100 -6.55 -0.54 5.45
C THR A 100 -7.33 -0.78 4.15
N GLY A 101 -6.71 -0.67 2.98
CA GLY A 101 -7.39 -0.77 1.69
C GLY A 101 -7.74 -2.20 1.24
N TYR A 102 -7.98 -3.12 2.18
CA TYR A 102 -8.51 -4.45 1.87
C TYR A 102 -10.01 -4.48 2.10
N ASN A 103 -10.74 -5.23 1.26
CA ASN A 103 -12.19 -5.32 1.30
C ASN A 103 -12.67 -6.78 1.41
N GLU A 104 -13.98 -6.97 1.42
CA GLU A 104 -14.59 -8.31 1.42
C GLU A 104 -14.19 -9.15 0.20
N ASP A 105 -14.06 -8.53 -0.97
CA ASP A 105 -13.62 -9.22 -2.18
C ASP A 105 -12.19 -9.78 -2.04
N ASP A 106 -11.28 -9.03 -1.41
CA ASP A 106 -9.93 -9.48 -1.08
C ASP A 106 -9.95 -10.70 -0.15
N LEU A 107 -10.85 -10.72 0.85
CA LEU A 107 -11.04 -11.86 1.74
C LEU A 107 -11.52 -13.10 0.98
N HIS A 108 -12.57 -12.95 0.18
CA HIS A 108 -13.09 -14.03 -0.65
C HIS A 108 -12.05 -14.55 -1.65
N ARG A 109 -11.26 -13.66 -2.28
CA ARG A 109 -10.15 -14.03 -3.17
C ARG A 109 -9.14 -14.92 -2.46
N VAL A 110 -8.70 -14.54 -1.26
CA VAL A 110 -7.71 -15.32 -0.49
C VAL A 110 -8.30 -16.64 -0.01
N LEU A 111 -9.53 -16.64 0.52
CA LEU A 111 -10.21 -17.85 0.97
C LEU A 111 -10.40 -18.85 -0.18
N ALA A 112 -10.83 -18.37 -1.35
CA ALA A 112 -10.99 -19.20 -2.54
C ALA A 112 -9.65 -19.81 -2.99
N ALA A 113 -8.57 -19.01 -3.03
CA ALA A 113 -7.24 -19.48 -3.41
C ALA A 113 -6.71 -20.54 -2.44
N LEU A 114 -6.83 -20.31 -1.13
CA LEU A 114 -6.46 -21.25 -0.08
C LEU A 114 -7.24 -22.56 -0.19
N THR A 115 -8.54 -22.46 -0.42
CA THR A 115 -9.44 -23.61 -0.59
C THR A 115 -9.05 -24.43 -1.83
N ALA A 116 -8.75 -23.78 -2.95
CA ALA A 116 -8.29 -24.44 -4.16
C ALA A 116 -6.92 -25.13 -3.98
N THR A 117 -5.98 -24.52 -3.26
CA THR A 117 -4.72 -25.17 -2.89
C THR A 117 -4.94 -26.38 -1.99
N TYR A 118 -5.77 -26.25 -0.95
CA TYR A 118 -6.08 -27.35 -0.03
C TYR A 118 -6.76 -28.53 -0.72
N ARG A 119 -7.71 -28.27 -1.62
CA ARG A 119 -8.37 -29.32 -2.42
C ARG A 119 -7.37 -30.14 -3.24
N ARG A 120 -6.33 -29.51 -3.78
CA ARG A 120 -5.26 -30.18 -4.53
C ARG A 120 -4.31 -30.94 -3.61
N HIS A 121 -3.95 -30.33 -2.47
CA HIS A 121 -2.98 -30.87 -1.52
C HIS A 121 -3.45 -30.67 -0.07
N PRO A 122 -4.28 -31.61 0.45
CA PRO A 122 -4.82 -31.50 1.79
C PRO A 122 -3.71 -31.64 2.84
N THR A 123 -3.49 -30.58 3.62
CA THR A 123 -2.49 -30.56 4.71
C THR A 123 -3.06 -29.91 5.95
N ARG A 124 -2.52 -30.25 7.13
CA ARG A 124 -2.91 -29.60 8.39
C ARG A 124 -2.73 -28.08 8.33
N THR A 125 -1.58 -27.63 7.83
CA THR A 125 -1.28 -26.20 7.64
C THR A 125 -2.21 -25.55 6.62
N GLY A 126 -2.62 -26.26 5.57
CA GLY A 126 -3.62 -25.77 4.62
C GLY A 126 -4.97 -25.51 5.29
N ARG A 127 -5.43 -26.45 6.14
CA ARG A 127 -6.66 -26.28 6.93
C ARG A 127 -6.55 -25.11 7.91
N GLU A 128 -5.43 -24.95 8.60
CA GLU A 128 -5.19 -23.83 9.53
C GLU A 128 -5.24 -22.47 8.81
N ARG A 129 -4.72 -22.38 7.59
CA ARG A 129 -4.78 -21.17 6.77
C ARG A 129 -6.19 -20.83 6.33
N ILE A 130 -6.98 -21.83 5.90
CA ILE A 130 -8.40 -21.64 5.57
C ILE A 130 -9.14 -21.09 6.80
N ALA A 131 -8.98 -21.73 7.96
CA ALA A 131 -9.61 -21.28 9.19
C ALA A 131 -9.19 -19.84 9.57
N ALA A 132 -7.95 -19.43 9.30
CA ALA A 132 -7.51 -18.05 9.52
C ALA A 132 -8.21 -17.05 8.59
N ALA A 133 -8.38 -17.40 7.31
CA ALA A 133 -9.11 -16.57 6.35
C ALA A 133 -10.61 -16.49 6.69
N GLU A 134 -11.23 -17.59 7.12
CA GLU A 134 -12.63 -17.61 7.57
C GLU A 134 -12.83 -16.72 8.81
N ARG A 135 -11.93 -16.78 9.80
CA ARG A 135 -11.97 -15.87 10.96
C ARG A 135 -11.85 -14.40 10.55
N ALA A 136 -10.93 -14.10 9.62
CA ALA A 136 -10.77 -12.75 9.09
C ALA A 136 -12.04 -12.24 8.39
N LEU A 137 -12.75 -13.11 7.67
CA LEU A 137 -14.02 -12.78 7.01
C LEU A 137 -15.14 -12.52 8.02
N LEU A 138 -15.26 -13.36 9.04
CA LEU A 138 -16.28 -13.20 10.09
C LEU A 138 -16.10 -11.92 10.93
N THR A 139 -14.87 -11.46 11.09
CA THR A 139 -14.53 -10.26 11.87
C THR A 139 -14.40 -9.00 10.99
N TRP A 140 -14.60 -9.15 9.68
CA TRP A 140 -14.60 -8.04 8.75
C TRP A 140 -15.84 -7.17 9.00
N GLY A 141 -15.62 -5.90 9.35
CA GLY A 141 -16.67 -4.97 9.79
C GLY A 141 -16.68 -4.67 11.29
N ASP A 142 -16.19 -5.59 12.14
CA ASP A 142 -16.07 -5.38 13.60
C ASP A 142 -14.74 -4.72 14.00
N ALA A 143 -13.75 -4.72 13.10
CA ALA A 143 -12.53 -3.95 13.29
C ALA A 143 -12.85 -2.44 13.25
N PRO A 144 -12.33 -1.61 14.18
CA PRO A 144 -12.62 -0.18 14.19
C PRO A 144 -12.18 0.43 12.86
N SER A 145 -13.17 0.74 12.02
CA SER A 145 -13.01 1.48 10.79
C SER A 145 -12.33 2.81 11.13
N LYS A 146 -11.03 2.92 10.87
CA LYS A 146 -10.39 4.23 10.79
C LYS A 146 -10.68 4.78 9.41
N GLY A 147 -11.75 5.57 9.36
CA GLY A 147 -11.95 6.59 8.36
C GLY A 147 -12.71 6.08 7.15
N ASP A 148 -14.00 6.33 7.19
CA ASP A 148 -14.85 6.54 6.02
C ASP A 148 -14.16 7.55 5.08
N PHE A 149 -13.46 7.07 4.06
CA PHE A 149 -12.93 7.92 3.01
C PHE A 149 -14.11 8.31 2.12
N SER A 150 -14.82 9.36 2.53
CA SER A 150 -15.76 10.05 1.67
C SER A 150 -15.03 10.40 0.37
N ARG A 151 -15.47 9.78 -0.73
CA ARG A 151 -15.04 10.18 -2.07
C ARG A 151 -15.59 11.59 -2.26
N GLY A 152 -14.72 12.59 -2.15
CA GLY A 152 -15.03 13.95 -2.53
C GLY A 152 -15.53 13.97 -3.98
N GLY A 153 -16.85 14.07 -4.14
CA GLY A 153 -17.48 14.32 -5.42
C GLY A 153 -16.91 15.61 -5.98
N LYS A 154 -16.28 15.53 -7.15
CA LYS A 154 -15.85 16.74 -7.87
C LYS A 154 -17.11 17.55 -8.19
N ALA A 155 -17.16 18.79 -7.70
CA ALA A 155 -18.16 19.75 -8.14
C ALA A 155 -18.06 19.89 -9.66
N GLN A 156 -19.16 19.60 -10.36
CA GLN A 156 -19.28 19.89 -11.78
C GLN A 156 -19.38 21.42 -11.89
N GLY A 157 -18.38 22.04 -12.52
CA GLY A 157 -18.33 23.47 -12.75
C GLY A 157 -19.55 23.92 -13.54
N ALA A 158 -20.17 25.01 -13.09
CA ALA A 158 -21.24 25.69 -13.79
C ALA A 158 -20.76 26.10 -15.18
N LEU A 159 -21.46 25.63 -16.22
CA LEU A 159 -21.29 26.14 -17.58
C LEU A 159 -21.87 27.56 -17.61
N HIS A 160 -21.00 28.56 -17.74
CA HIS A 160 -21.39 29.90 -18.16
C HIS A 160 -21.86 29.83 -19.61
N THR A 161 -23.17 29.89 -19.84
CA THR A 161 -23.70 30.20 -21.18
C THR A 161 -23.63 31.71 -21.36
N GLY A 162 -22.79 32.13 -22.31
CA GLY A 162 -22.63 33.51 -22.73
C GLY A 162 -23.92 34.06 -23.36
N GLY A 163 -24.11 35.36 -23.16
CA GLY A 163 -25.14 36.12 -23.85
C GLY A 163 -24.90 36.19 -25.35
N LEU A 164 -25.99 36.18 -26.09
CA LEU A 164 -26.06 36.64 -27.48
C LEU A 164 -27.13 37.71 -27.54
N SER A 165 -26.66 38.93 -27.75
CA SER A 165 -27.43 40.11 -28.09
C SER A 165 -28.02 39.95 -29.49
N SER A 166 -29.30 40.31 -29.65
CA SER A 166 -29.85 41.09 -30.78
C SER A 166 -31.24 41.56 -30.39
#